data_AF-A0A4Y2LCL4-F1
#
_entry.id   AF-A0A4Y2LCL4-F1
#
_cell.length_a   1.000
_cell.length_b   1.000
_cell.length_c   1.000
_cell.angle_alpha   90.00
_cell.angle_beta   90.00
_cell.angle_gamma   90.00
#
_symmetry.space_group_name_H-M   'P 1'
#
loop_
_entity.id
_entity.type
_entity.pdbx_description
1 polymer ?
#
loop_
_entity_poly.entity_id
_entity_poly.type
_entity_poly.pdbx_seq_one_letter_code
_entity_poly.pdbx_strand_id
1 'polypeptide(L)' 'MSKRKCLSIKEKNLILHEVDKGVKKKDIAVKFGIPPNSLSTIIVDSVKNKNNTAMNCDEDEDDEDGNDHDAEIK' A
#
# COMPACT_ATOMS: atom_id res chain seq x y z
N MET A 1 -17.25 9.10 -11.66
CA MET A 1 -16.42 7.87 -11.70
C MET A 1 -15.45 7.92 -10.52
N SER A 2 -15.63 7.10 -9.48
CA SER A 2 -14.68 7.07 -8.35
C SER A 2 -13.38 6.44 -8.83
N LYS A 3 -12.27 7.17 -8.82
CA LYS A 3 -10.95 6.61 -9.14
C LYS A 3 -10.61 5.58 -8.07
N ARG A 4 -10.34 4.32 -8.47
CA ARG A 4 -9.84 3.30 -7.55
C ARG A 4 -8.40 3.68 -7.21
N LYS A 5 -8.07 3.79 -5.92
CA LYS A 5 -6.68 3.94 -5.50
C LYS A 5 -5.91 2.71 -5.98
N CYS A 6 -4.98 2.90 -6.90
CA CYS A 6 -3.97 1.91 -7.19
C CYS A 6 -2.95 1.93 -6.05
N LEU A 7 -2.41 0.77 -5.72
CA LEU A 7 -1.24 0.69 -4.85
C LEU A 7 0.01 0.45 -5.70
N SER A 8 1.09 1.10 -5.31
CA SER A 8 2.42 0.87 -5.86
C SER A 8 2.88 -0.56 -5.59
N ILE A 9 3.85 -1.02 -6.39
CA ILE A 9 4.50 -2.32 -6.22
C ILE A 9 5.13 -2.42 -4.83
N LYS A 10 5.73 -1.33 -4.36
CA LYS A 10 6.35 -1.24 -3.03
C LYS A 10 5.31 -1.42 -1.92
N GLU A 11 4.17 -0.73 -2.03
CA GLU A 11 3.07 -0.86 -1.07
C GLU A 11 2.48 -2.28 -1.06
N LYS A 12 2.28 -2.89 -2.24
CA LYS A 12 1.80 -4.27 -2.34
C LYS A 12 2.77 -5.26 -1.66
N ASN A 13 4.07 -5.09 -1.86
CA ASN A 13 5.08 -5.92 -1.19
C ASN A 13 5.07 -5.69 0.34
N LEU A 14 4.90 -4.45 0.79
CA LEU A 14 4.80 -4.14 2.22
C LEU A 14 3.55 -4.77 2.85
N ILE A 15 2.42 -4.75 2.15
CA ILE A 15 1.18 -5.42 2.56
C ILE A 15 1.41 -6.92 2.75
N LEU A 16 2.07 -7.58 1.79
CA LEU A 16 2.36 -9.01 1.88
C LEU A 16 3.24 -9.35 3.09
N HIS A 17 4.26 -8.54 3.35
CA HIS A 17 5.13 -8.71 4.51
C HIS A 17 4.37 -8.56 5.85
N GLU A 18 3.42 -7.63 5.96
CA GLU A 18 2.58 -7.50 7.16
C GLU A 18 1.64 -8.70 7.33
N VAL A 19 1.11 -9.24 6.23
CA VAL A 19 0.31 -10.47 6.26
C VAL A 19 1.16 -11.66 6.72
N ASP A 20 2.38 -11.80 6.21
CA ASP A 20 3.32 -12.89 6.58
C ASP A 20 3.78 -12.80 8.03
N LYS A 21 3.88 -11.59 8.59
CA LYS A 21 4.10 -11.36 10.03
C LYS A 21 2.93 -11.77 10.91
N GLY A 22 1.76 -12.06 10.32
CA GLY A 22 0.54 -12.41 11.05
C GLY A 22 -0.27 -11.21 11.52
N VAL A 23 -0.06 -10.01 10.96
CA VAL A 23 -0.91 -8.86 11.27
C VAL A 23 -2.33 -9.13 10.78
N LYS A 24 -3.33 -8.72 11.56
CA LYS A 24 -4.73 -8.97 11.21
C LYS A 24 -5.09 -8.23 9.93
N LYS A 25 -5.78 -8.92 9.03
CA LYS A 25 -6.25 -8.39 7.74
C LYS A 25 -7.00 -7.06 7.86
N LYS A 26 -7.80 -6.88 8.92
CA LYS A 26 -8.54 -5.63 9.17
C LYS A 26 -7.60 -4.45 9.44
N ASP A 27 -6.58 -4.66 10.26
CA ASP A 27 -5.63 -3.61 10.65
C ASP A 27 -4.77 -3.19 9.45
N ILE A 28 -4.37 -4.15 8.61
CA ILE A 28 -3.69 -3.88 7.34
C ILE A 28 -4.60 -3.08 6.40
N ALA A 29 -5.86 -3.50 6.22
CA ALA A 29 -6.81 -2.78 5.38
C ALA A 29 -6.98 -1.31 5.81
N VAL A 30 -7.07 -1.06 7.12
CA VAL A 30 -7.13 0.29 7.70
C VAL A 30 -5.83 1.06 7.45
N LYS A 31 -4.66 0.46 7.72
CA LYS A 31 -3.33 1.08 7.55
C LYS A 31 -3.08 1.56 6.12
N PHE A 32 -3.49 0.78 5.13
CA PHE A 32 -3.30 1.10 3.71
C PHE A 32 -4.49 1.83 3.06
N GLY A 33 -5.55 2.11 3.83
CA GLY A 33 -6.75 2.78 3.32
C GLY A 33 -7.47 2.01 2.21
N ILE A 34 -7.33 0.68 2.18
CA ILE A 34 -7.94 -0.19 1.18
C ILE A 34 -9.07 -1.02 1.76
N PRO A 35 -10.10 -1.35 0.96
CA PRO A 35 -11.12 -2.28 1.41
C PRO A 35 -10.51 -3.68 1.61
N PRO A 36 -10.94 -4.44 2.63
CA PRO A 36 -10.41 -5.78 2.92
C PRO A 36 -10.64 -6.77 1.76
N ASN A 37 -11.60 -6.50 0.88
CA ASN A 37 -11.79 -7.25 -0.35
C ASN A 37 -10.62 -7.04 -1.34
N SER A 38 -10.13 -5.80 -1.47
CA SER A 38 -8.95 -5.49 -2.29
C SER A 38 -7.68 -6.14 -1.72
N LEU A 39 -7.55 -6.17 -0.40
CA LEU A 39 -6.46 -6.88 0.27
C LEU A 39 -6.46 -8.39 -0.05
N SER A 40 -7.64 -9.01 -0.10
CA SER A 40 -7.80 -10.41 -0.53
C SER A 40 -7.28 -10.64 -1.95
N THR A 41 -7.62 -9.75 -2.88
CA THR A 41 -7.17 -9.83 -4.27
C THR A 41 -5.65 -9.74 -4.37
N ILE A 42 -5.02 -8.80 -3.65
CA ILE A 42 -3.55 -8.63 -3.62
C ILE A 42 -2.84 -9.91 -3.14
N ILE A 43 -3.37 -10.57 -2.10
CA ILE A 43 -2.80 -11.82 -1.57
C ILE A 43 -2.97 -12.97 -2.57
N VAL A 44 -4.13 -13.07 -3.24
CA VAL A 44 -4.36 -14.12 -4.25
C VAL A 44 -3.50 -13.89 -5.48
N ASP A 45 -3.36 -12.64 -5.92
CA ASP A 45 -2.51 -12.26 -7.04
C ASP A 45 -1.04 -12.54 -6.72
N SER A 46 -0.56 -12.29 -5.50
CA SER A 46 0.83 -12.58 -5.13
C SER A 46 1.15 -14.08 -5.15
N VAL A 47 0.19 -14.93 -4.79
CA VAL A 47 0.35 -16.39 -4.83
C VAL A 47 0.33 -16.91 -6.27
N LYS A 48 -0.49 -16.30 -7.15
CA LYS A 48 -0.63 -16.71 -8.55
C LYS A 48 0.45 -16.12 -9.47
N ASN A 49 0.96 -14.94 -9.17
CA ASN A 49 1.72 -14.11 -10.12
C ASN A 49 3.23 -14.05 -9.83
N LYS A 50 3.88 -15.19 -9.56
CA LYS A 50 5.35 -15.25 -9.42
C LYS A 50 6.10 -14.99 -10.76
N ASN A 51 5.38 -14.89 -11.87
CA ASN A 51 5.91 -14.72 -13.22
C ASN A 51 5.01 -13.78 -14.04
N ASN A 52 5.42 -12.52 -14.14
CA ASN A 52 4.98 -11.51 -15.10
C ASN A 52 4.04 -10.41 -14.58
N THR A 53 4.52 -9.18 -14.71
CA THR A 53 3.77 -7.93 -14.67
C THR A 53 3.08 -7.60 -13.35
N ALA A 54 3.89 -6.99 -12.47
CA ALA A 54 3.42 -5.92 -11.64
C ALA A 54 2.49 -4.99 -12.44
N MET A 55 1.21 -4.94 -12.08
CA MET A 55 0.35 -3.80 -12.42
C MET A 55 0.97 -2.59 -11.73
N ASN A 56 1.88 -1.95 -12.45
CA ASN A 56 2.45 -0.66 -12.11
C ASN A 56 1.37 0.37 -12.43
N CYS A 57 0.86 1.04 -11.40
CA CYS A 57 0.25 2.35 -11.61
C CYS A 57 1.42 3.30 -11.35
N ASP A 58 2.13 3.64 -12.43
CA ASP A 58 3.26 4.56 -12.42
C ASP A 58 2.77 5.99 -12.18
N GLU A 59 2.38 6.36 -10.96
CA GLU A 59 2.33 7.76 -10.51
C GLU A 59 2.39 7.77 -8.98
N ASP A 60 3.59 7.68 -8.38
CA ASP A 60 3.82 8.18 -7.02
C ASP A 60 5.13 8.99 -7.03
N GLU A 61 4.99 10.25 -7.44
CA GLU A 61 5.66 11.35 -6.74
C GLU A 61 5.00 11.40 -5.36
N ASP A 62 5.50 10.60 -4.41
CA ASP A 62 5.20 10.84 -2.99
C ASP A 62 5.98 12.10 -2.61
N ASP A 63 5.28 13.23 -2.75
CA ASP A 63 5.60 14.54 -2.19
C ASP A 63 6.24 14.38 -0.81
N GLU A 64 7.37 15.07 -0.63
CA GLU A 64 8.09 15.12 0.62
C GLU A 64 7.13 15.43 1.76
N ASP A 65 7.16 14.57 2.79
CA ASP A 65 6.60 14.85 4.11
C ASP A 65 7.26 16.13 4.63
N GLY A 66 6.65 17.26 4.28
CA GLY A 66 6.93 18.60 4.75
C GLY A 66 6.64 18.64 6.24
N ASN A 67 7.53 18.03 7.01
CA ASN A 67 7.61 18.20 8.44
C ASN A 67 8.24 19.58 8.69
N ASP A 68 7.43 20.62 8.54
CA ASP A 68 7.65 21.93 9.15
C ASP A 68 7.63 21.73 10.68
N HIS A 69 8.78 21.34 11.26
CA HIS A 69 8.95 21.45 12.69
C HIS A 69 9.26 22.92 13.02
N ASP A 70 8.16 23.63 13.23
CA ASP A 70 7.93 24.67 14.24
C ASP A 70 9.15 25.46 14.72
N ALA A 71 9.11 26.75 14.42
CA ALA A 71 10.09 27.76 14.78
C ALA A 71 10.35 27.83 16.30
N GLU A 72 11.60 27.72 16.71
CA GLU A 72 12.04 28.27 18.00
C GLU A 72 12.68 29.65 17.78
N ILE A 73 11.90 30.67 18.10
CA ILE A 73 12.37 32.04 18.32
C ILE A 73 13.29 32.04 19.55
N LYS A 74 14.53 32.49 19.40
CA LYS A 74 15.27 33.22 20.43
C LYS A 74 16.08 34.35 19.81
#